data_AF-T1PM97-F1
#
_entry.id   AF-T1PM97-F1
#
_cell.length_a   1.000
_cell.length_b   1.000
_cell.length_c   1.000
_cell.angle_alpha   90.00
_cell.angle_beta   90.00
_cell.angle_gamma   90.00
#
_symmetry.space_group_name_H-M   'P 1'
#
loop_
_entity.id
_entity.type
_entity.pdbx_description
1 polymer ?
#
loop_
_entity_poly.entity_id
_entity_poly.type
_entity_poly.pdbx_seq_one_letter_code
_entity_poly.pdbx_strand_id
1 'polypeptide(L)'
;CMQDALPEVRQSSFALLGDLTKACFQHVHPFMSEFFPILGQNLNPDYISVCNNATWAIGEICMKLGEETRQFIHLVLKELIVIINRPNTPKTLLENTAITIGRLGYVCPVEVAPYLPEFVRQWCTSLRHIRDNDEKDSAFRGMCHMITVNPAGVVPDFIFFCDAIASWVNPPQDLHQMIQKILHGFKTQVGEENWRRFVDQFPPTLSERLVAMYSI
;
A
#
# COMPACT_ATOMS: atom_id res chain seq x y z
N CYS A 1 17.80 -13.38 17.47
CA CYS A 1 17.82 -13.34 16.00
C CYS A 1 17.47 -11.95 15.45
N MET A 2 16.31 -11.36 15.77
CA MET A 2 15.92 -10.05 15.21
C MET A 2 16.83 -8.88 15.60
N GLN A 3 17.56 -9.01 16.71
CA GLN A 3 18.55 -8.02 17.20
C GLN A 3 20.00 -8.49 17.01
N ASP A 4 20.23 -9.55 16.23
CA ASP A 4 21.58 -10.04 15.98
C ASP A 4 22.42 -8.99 15.23
N ALA A 5 23.74 -8.97 15.44
CA ALA A 5 24.63 -8.06 14.74
C ALA A 5 24.70 -8.35 13.23
N LEU A 6 24.55 -9.62 12.84
CA LEU A 6 24.62 -10.06 11.45
C LEU A 6 23.32 -9.76 10.68
N PRO A 7 23.36 -8.97 9.60
CA PRO A 7 22.18 -8.62 8.80
C PRO A 7 21.40 -9.85 8.28
N GLU A 8 22.09 -10.89 7.82
CA GLU A 8 21.49 -12.12 7.27
C GLU A 8 20.66 -12.90 8.31
N VAL A 9 21.07 -12.85 9.59
CA VAL A 9 20.32 -13.44 10.70
C VAL A 9 19.03 -12.65 10.95
N ARG A 10 19.13 -11.31 10.94
CA ARG A 10 17.95 -10.44 11.07
C ARG A 10 16.98 -10.64 9.90
N GLN A 11 17.46 -10.60 8.66
CA GLN A 11 16.69 -10.84 7.44
C GLN A 11 15.88 -12.14 7.52
N SER A 12 16.53 -13.25 7.88
CA SER A 12 15.90 -14.57 7.96
C SER A 12 14.86 -14.62 9.08
N SER A 13 15.14 -13.96 10.21
CA SER A 13 14.19 -13.91 11.32
C SER A 13 12.94 -13.09 11.01
N PHE A 14 13.02 -12.02 10.21
CA PHE A 14 11.85 -11.25 9.79
C PHE A 14 10.99 -12.01 8.79
N ALA A 15 11.60 -12.77 7.86
CA ALA A 15 10.84 -13.66 6.98
C ALA A 15 10.06 -14.71 7.79
N LEU A 16 10.75 -15.37 8.73
CA LEU A 16 10.10 -16.34 9.61
C LEU A 16 8.96 -15.71 10.43
N LEU A 17 9.16 -14.50 10.96
CA LEU A 17 8.13 -13.79 11.71
C LEU A 17 6.86 -13.56 10.87
N GLY A 18 7.00 -13.11 9.61
CA GLY A 18 5.85 -12.93 8.73
C GLY A 18 5.15 -14.26 8.38
N ASP A 19 5.90 -15.35 8.20
CA ASP A 19 5.30 -16.67 7.98
C ASP A 19 4.56 -17.21 9.22
N LEU A 20 5.15 -17.07 10.41
CA LEU A 20 4.48 -17.43 11.67
C LEU A 20 3.24 -16.57 11.93
N THR A 21 3.28 -15.30 11.56
CA THR A 21 2.14 -14.39 11.64
C THR A 21 0.98 -14.89 10.79
N LYS A 22 1.23 -15.36 9.57
CA LYS A 22 0.19 -15.95 8.72
C LYS A 22 -0.35 -17.26 9.30
N ALA A 23 0.53 -18.12 9.77
CA ALA A 23 0.21 -19.50 10.14
C ALA A 23 -0.41 -19.66 11.54
N CYS A 24 0.10 -18.92 12.54
CA CYS A 24 -0.26 -19.14 13.94
C CYS A 24 -0.15 -17.87 14.79
N PHE A 25 -0.82 -16.81 14.33
CA PHE A 25 -0.77 -15.48 14.94
C PHE A 25 -1.04 -15.45 16.45
N GLN A 26 -1.85 -16.36 17.00
CA GLN A 26 -2.14 -16.43 18.44
C GLN A 26 -0.89 -16.60 19.31
N HIS A 27 0.19 -17.17 18.76
CA HIS A 27 1.47 -17.34 19.47
C HIS A 27 2.41 -16.15 19.25
N VAL A 28 2.15 -15.33 18.24
CA VAL A 28 2.94 -14.15 17.87
C VAL A 28 2.37 -12.90 18.55
N HIS A 29 1.04 -12.75 18.60
CA HIS A 29 0.30 -11.62 19.14
C HIS A 29 0.79 -11.11 20.52
N PRO A 30 1.11 -11.96 21.51
CA PRO A 30 1.56 -11.49 22.83
C PRO A 30 2.85 -10.65 22.81
N PHE A 31 3.63 -10.71 21.73
CA PHE A 31 4.94 -10.08 21.62
C PHE A 31 4.96 -8.83 20.71
N MET A 32 3.79 -8.35 20.24
CA MET A 32 3.73 -7.23 19.28
C MET A 32 4.35 -5.94 19.80
N SER A 33 4.19 -5.64 21.09
CA SER A 33 4.82 -4.47 21.72
C SER A 33 6.34 -4.53 21.73
N GLU A 34 6.93 -5.73 21.67
CA GLU A 34 8.38 -5.93 21.57
C GLU A 34 8.84 -5.95 20.10
N PHE A 35 8.11 -6.65 19.22
CA PHE A 35 8.53 -6.85 17.83
C PHE A 35 8.38 -5.61 16.95
N PHE A 36 7.31 -4.81 17.10
CA PHE A 36 7.09 -3.64 16.25
C PHE A 36 8.22 -2.59 16.32
N PRO A 37 8.70 -2.19 17.51
CA PRO A 37 9.84 -1.28 17.60
C PRO A 37 11.09 -1.82 16.89
N ILE A 38 11.37 -3.12 17.00
CA ILE A 38 12.52 -3.76 16.35
C ILE A 38 12.36 -3.75 14.82
N LEU A 39 11.15 -4.04 14.33
CA LEU A 39 10.83 -3.98 12.90
C LEU A 39 11.02 -2.56 12.36
N GLY A 40 10.50 -1.55 13.06
CA GLY A 40 10.66 -0.14 12.70
C GLY A 40 12.13 0.29 12.63
N GLN A 41 12.95 -0.12 13.60
CA GLN A 41 14.40 0.14 13.58
C GLN A 41 15.14 -0.53 12.41
N ASN A 42 14.57 -1.60 11.85
CA ASN A 42 15.15 -2.32 10.71
C ASN A 42 14.56 -1.87 9.36
N LEU A 43 13.72 -0.82 9.33
CA LEU A 43 13.35 -0.09 8.11
C LEU A 43 14.50 0.82 7.64
N ASN A 44 15.70 0.24 7.53
CA ASN A 44 16.90 0.93 7.06
C ASN A 44 17.25 0.42 5.65
N PRO A 45 17.07 1.24 4.61
CA PRO A 45 17.24 0.81 3.24
C PRO A 45 18.72 0.67 2.81
N ASP A 46 19.69 0.92 3.71
CA ASP A 46 21.09 0.54 3.50
C ASP A 46 21.31 -0.97 3.64
N TYR A 47 20.40 -1.67 4.37
CA TYR A 47 20.35 -3.11 4.47
C TYR A 47 19.13 -3.66 3.71
N ILE A 48 19.13 -3.50 2.39
CA ILE A 48 17.99 -3.75 1.48
C ILE A 48 17.20 -5.03 1.82
N SER A 49 17.87 -6.18 1.93
CA SER A 49 17.19 -7.46 2.16
C SER A 49 16.58 -7.57 3.55
N VAL A 50 17.22 -6.99 4.57
CA VAL A 50 16.69 -6.91 5.94
C VAL A 50 15.46 -6.01 5.95
N CYS A 51 15.59 -4.81 5.38
CA CYS A 51 14.52 -3.84 5.26
C CYS A 51 13.31 -4.41 4.52
N ASN A 52 13.53 -5.12 3.41
CA ASN A 52 12.47 -5.75 2.64
C ASN A 52 11.65 -6.75 3.46
N ASN A 53 12.32 -7.63 4.21
CA ASN A 53 11.65 -8.63 5.02
C ASN A 53 10.98 -8.02 6.26
N ALA A 54 11.57 -6.97 6.85
CA ALA A 54 10.95 -6.21 7.94
C ALA A 54 9.67 -5.52 7.45
N THR A 55 9.72 -4.82 6.31
CA THR A 55 8.58 -4.19 5.65
C THR A 55 7.47 -5.21 5.39
N TRP A 56 7.78 -6.32 4.74
CA TRP A 56 6.80 -7.37 4.45
C TRP A 56 6.17 -7.96 5.72
N ALA A 57 6.99 -8.25 6.75
CA ALA A 57 6.49 -8.76 8.02
C ALA A 57 5.52 -7.78 8.72
N ILE A 58 5.80 -6.47 8.69
CA ILE A 58 4.87 -5.44 9.18
C ILE A 58 3.54 -5.52 8.44
N GLY A 59 3.58 -5.67 7.12
CA GLY A 59 2.39 -5.84 6.28
C GLY A 59 1.56 -7.06 6.69
N GLU A 60 2.18 -8.22 6.91
CA GLU A 60 1.47 -9.42 7.37
C GLU A 60 0.88 -9.25 8.78
N ILE A 61 1.64 -8.63 9.68
CA ILE A 61 1.22 -8.43 11.07
C ILE A 61 0.03 -7.49 11.16
N CYS A 62 0.03 -6.36 10.44
CA CYS A 62 -1.07 -5.41 10.53
C CYS A 62 -2.39 -6.02 10.06
N MET A 63 -2.37 -6.89 9.05
CA MET A 63 -3.56 -7.61 8.59
C MET A 63 -4.13 -8.57 9.63
N LYS A 64 -3.30 -9.08 10.55
CA LYS A 64 -3.75 -9.92 11.68
C LYS A 64 -4.16 -9.10 12.90
N LEU A 65 -3.49 -7.99 13.17
CA LEU A 65 -3.81 -7.09 14.28
C LEU A 65 -5.08 -6.27 14.06
N GLY A 66 -5.38 -5.89 12.81
CA GLY A 66 -6.47 -4.97 12.53
C GLY A 66 -6.23 -3.61 13.18
N GLU A 67 -7.26 -3.04 13.80
CA GLU A 67 -7.21 -1.71 14.43
C GLU A 67 -6.19 -1.59 15.57
N GLU A 68 -5.78 -2.68 16.20
CA GLU A 68 -4.72 -2.66 17.22
C GLU A 68 -3.38 -2.16 16.67
N THR A 69 -3.21 -2.19 15.33
CA THR A 69 -2.05 -1.61 14.63
C THR A 69 -1.91 -0.11 14.89
N ARG A 70 -3.01 0.61 15.18
CA ARG A 70 -3.05 2.06 15.37
C ARG A 70 -1.93 2.58 16.28
N GLN A 71 -1.67 1.86 17.38
CA GLN A 71 -0.64 2.26 18.36
C GLN A 71 0.79 2.20 17.81
N PHE A 72 1.04 1.44 16.74
CA PHE A 72 2.37 1.22 16.18
C PHE A 72 2.64 2.01 14.89
N ILE A 73 1.63 2.63 14.27
CA ILE A 73 1.76 3.32 12.97
C ILE A 73 2.88 4.36 12.99
N HIS A 74 2.96 5.15 14.06
CA HIS A 74 3.96 6.21 14.21
C HIS A 74 5.41 5.69 14.21
N LEU A 75 5.63 4.40 14.51
CA LEU A 75 6.95 3.77 14.52
C LEU A 75 7.45 3.40 13.12
N VAL A 76 6.53 3.25 12.15
CA VAL A 76 6.85 2.64 10.84
C VAL A 76 6.47 3.51 9.66
N LEU A 77 5.36 4.26 9.72
CA LEU A 77 4.78 4.91 8.54
C LEU A 77 5.74 5.93 7.93
N LYS A 78 6.38 6.75 8.76
CA LYS A 78 7.35 7.76 8.29
C LYS A 78 8.50 7.13 7.50
N GLU A 79 9.08 6.05 8.02
CA GLU A 79 10.20 5.38 7.36
C GLU A 79 9.74 4.69 6.06
N LEU A 80 8.54 4.11 6.03
CA LEU A 80 7.96 3.54 4.81
C LEU A 80 7.75 4.61 3.72
N ILE A 81 7.31 5.82 4.09
CA ILE A 81 7.17 6.96 3.16
C ILE A 81 8.54 7.42 2.66
N VAL A 82 9.57 7.40 3.49
CA VAL A 82 10.94 7.70 3.06
C VAL A 82 11.43 6.64 2.06
N ILE A 83 11.22 5.36 2.36
CA ILE A 83 11.67 4.24 1.51
C ILE A 83 11.00 4.28 0.13
N ILE A 84 9.68 4.47 0.07
CA ILE A 84 8.94 4.44 -1.21
C ILE A 84 9.33 5.59 -2.14
N ASN A 85 9.83 6.71 -1.59
CA ASN A 85 10.30 7.86 -2.34
C ASN A 85 11.83 7.87 -2.57
N ARG A 86 12.57 6.90 -2.02
CA ARG A 86 14.03 6.86 -2.14
C ARG A 86 14.45 6.52 -3.57
N PRO A 87 15.29 7.32 -4.23
CA PRO A 87 15.79 7.03 -5.57
C PRO A 87 16.70 5.79 -5.55
N ASN A 88 16.80 5.11 -6.70
CA ASN A 88 17.63 3.92 -6.89
C ASN A 88 17.31 2.75 -5.93
N THR A 89 16.08 2.69 -5.42
CA THR A 89 15.61 1.60 -4.56
C THR A 89 15.21 0.38 -5.41
N PRO A 90 15.60 -0.85 -5.03
CA PRO A 90 15.21 -2.04 -5.76
C PRO A 90 13.69 -2.20 -5.86
N LYS A 91 13.23 -2.64 -7.03
CA LYS A 91 11.80 -2.81 -7.33
C LYS A 91 11.05 -3.61 -6.28
N THR A 92 11.59 -4.76 -5.85
CA THR A 92 10.94 -5.62 -4.84
C THR A 92 10.72 -4.93 -3.50
N LEU A 93 11.66 -4.08 -3.07
CA LEU A 93 11.51 -3.30 -1.84
C LEU A 93 10.42 -2.23 -2.00
N LEU A 94 10.35 -1.55 -3.15
CA LEU A 94 9.29 -0.59 -3.43
C LEU A 94 7.90 -1.26 -3.48
N GLU A 95 7.80 -2.42 -4.11
CA GLU A 95 6.57 -3.23 -4.17
C GLU A 95 6.09 -3.62 -2.77
N ASN A 96 6.97 -4.20 -1.94
CA ASN A 96 6.63 -4.56 -0.55
C ASN A 96 6.29 -3.35 0.31
N THR A 97 6.98 -2.22 0.11
CA THR A 97 6.69 -0.98 0.82
C THR A 97 5.31 -0.44 0.45
N ALA A 98 4.98 -0.42 -0.84
CA ALA A 98 3.67 -0.01 -1.31
C ALA A 98 2.55 -0.94 -0.78
N ILE A 99 2.73 -2.27 -0.85
CA ILE A 99 1.77 -3.23 -0.28
C ILE A 99 1.56 -2.97 1.21
N THR A 100 2.64 -2.77 1.96
CA THR A 100 2.60 -2.54 3.40
C THR A 100 1.90 -1.24 3.76
N ILE A 101 2.21 -0.12 3.08
CA ILE A 101 1.49 1.15 3.27
C ILE A 101 -0.01 0.98 2.96
N GLY A 102 -0.34 0.25 1.88
CA GLY A 102 -1.72 -0.07 1.53
C GLY A 102 -2.42 -0.83 2.66
N ARG A 103 -1.79 -1.88 3.19
CA ARG A 103 -2.35 -2.67 4.31
C ARG A 103 -2.48 -1.89 5.62
N LEU A 104 -1.52 -0.99 5.93
CA LEU A 104 -1.67 -0.06 7.06
C LEU A 104 -2.90 0.84 6.87
N GLY A 105 -3.09 1.40 5.67
CA GLY A 105 -4.27 2.18 5.32
C GLY A 105 -5.56 1.38 5.28
N TYR A 106 -5.49 0.06 5.09
CA TYR A 106 -6.64 -0.83 5.17
C TYR A 106 -7.16 -0.95 6.60
N VAL A 107 -6.26 -1.17 7.57
CA VAL A 107 -6.65 -1.38 8.97
C VAL A 107 -6.79 -0.09 9.76
N CYS A 108 -6.13 0.98 9.35
CA CYS A 108 -6.10 2.28 10.03
C CYS A 108 -6.11 3.43 9.01
N PRO A 109 -7.21 3.60 8.25
CA PRO A 109 -7.27 4.59 7.17
C PRO A 109 -7.16 6.03 7.68
N VAL A 110 -7.67 6.34 8.86
CA VAL A 110 -7.68 7.72 9.41
C VAL A 110 -6.26 8.19 9.72
N GLU A 111 -5.40 7.29 10.18
CA GLU A 111 -4.02 7.59 10.56
C GLU A 111 -3.10 7.72 9.33
N VAL A 112 -3.37 6.96 8.27
CA VAL A 112 -2.51 6.92 7.07
C VAL A 112 -2.96 7.89 5.98
N ALA A 113 -4.27 8.10 5.81
CA ALA A 113 -4.83 8.94 4.74
C ALA A 113 -4.30 10.39 4.67
N PRO A 114 -3.95 11.07 5.79
CA PRO A 114 -3.34 12.41 5.73
C PRO A 114 -2.05 12.47 4.90
N TYR A 115 -1.33 11.34 4.80
CA TYR A 115 -0.05 11.23 4.10
C TYR A 115 -0.19 10.82 2.64
N LEU A 116 -1.40 10.62 2.11
CA LEU A 116 -1.62 10.26 0.70
C LEU A 116 -0.80 11.10 -0.30
N PRO A 117 -0.74 12.44 -0.20
CA PRO A 117 0.06 13.25 -1.13
C PRO A 117 1.54 12.90 -1.16
N GLU A 118 2.08 12.33 -0.08
CA GLU A 118 3.50 12.06 0.06
C GLU A 118 3.94 10.77 -0.64
N PHE A 119 3.04 9.82 -0.88
CA PHE A 119 3.42 8.51 -1.43
C PHE A 119 2.58 8.02 -2.61
N VAL A 120 1.40 8.59 -2.87
CA VAL A 120 0.43 8.01 -3.81
C VAL A 120 0.99 7.80 -5.21
N ARG A 121 1.82 8.72 -5.71
CA ARG A 121 2.46 8.62 -7.02
C ARG A 121 3.38 7.41 -7.14
N GLN A 122 4.32 7.25 -6.20
CA GLN A 122 5.27 6.14 -6.18
C GLN A 122 4.57 4.82 -5.87
N TRP A 123 3.56 4.83 -5.02
CA TRP A 123 2.72 3.68 -4.72
C TRP A 123 2.03 3.14 -5.97
N CYS A 124 1.38 4.03 -6.74
CA CYS A 124 0.70 3.64 -7.98
C CYS A 124 1.70 3.09 -9.02
N THR A 125 2.84 3.75 -9.17
CA THR A 125 3.90 3.34 -10.11
C THR A 125 4.50 1.98 -9.72
N SER A 126 4.61 1.68 -8.42
CA SER A 126 5.12 0.40 -7.95
C SER A 126 4.12 -0.74 -8.17
N LEU A 127 2.83 -0.52 -7.87
CA LEU A 127 1.85 -1.61 -7.90
C LEU A 127 1.20 -1.86 -9.27
N ARG A 128 1.26 -0.92 -10.22
CA ARG A 128 0.69 -1.10 -11.57
C ARG A 128 1.29 -2.26 -12.37
N HIS A 129 2.43 -2.81 -11.94
CA HIS A 129 3.12 -3.90 -12.61
C HIS A 129 3.04 -5.24 -11.85
N ILE A 130 2.42 -5.25 -10.67
CA ILE A 130 2.22 -6.48 -9.90
C ILE A 130 1.02 -7.25 -10.47
N ARG A 131 1.15 -8.57 -10.53
CA ARG A 131 0.07 -9.48 -10.92
C ARG A 131 -1.06 -9.43 -9.90
N ASP A 132 -2.27 -9.68 -10.35
CA ASP A 132 -3.43 -9.75 -9.46
C ASP A 132 -3.26 -10.93 -8.48
N ASN A 133 -3.15 -10.61 -7.20
CA ASN A 133 -3.00 -11.55 -6.09
C ASN A 133 -3.58 -10.92 -4.80
N ASP A 134 -3.62 -11.70 -3.70
CA ASP A 134 -4.19 -11.27 -2.42
C ASP A 134 -3.45 -10.06 -1.80
N GLU A 135 -2.14 -9.96 -2.03
CA GLU A 135 -1.33 -8.84 -1.56
C GLU A 135 -1.71 -7.53 -2.26
N LYS A 136 -1.85 -7.57 -3.60
CA LYS A 136 -2.34 -6.45 -4.39
C LYS A 136 -3.78 -6.09 -4.00
N ASP A 137 -4.66 -7.07 -3.81
CA ASP A 137 -6.05 -6.84 -3.39
C ASP A 137 -6.12 -6.08 -2.06
N SER A 138 -5.47 -6.62 -1.02
CA SER A 138 -5.43 -5.98 0.31
C SER A 138 -4.83 -4.56 0.26
N ALA A 139 -3.78 -4.35 -0.53
CA ALA A 139 -3.18 -3.03 -0.69
C ALA A 139 -4.13 -2.03 -1.38
N PHE A 140 -4.81 -2.43 -2.46
CA PHE A 140 -5.75 -1.56 -3.18
C PHE A 140 -7.02 -1.26 -2.39
N ARG A 141 -7.53 -2.20 -1.58
CA ARG A 141 -8.62 -1.94 -0.64
C ARG A 141 -8.24 -0.84 0.35
N GLY A 142 -7.02 -0.92 0.90
CA GLY A 142 -6.51 0.10 1.80
C GLY A 142 -6.36 1.47 1.14
N MET A 143 -5.88 1.51 -0.10
CA MET A 143 -5.87 2.76 -0.89
C MET A 143 -7.28 3.33 -1.07
N CYS A 144 -8.26 2.48 -1.39
CA CYS A 144 -9.65 2.93 -1.53
C CYS A 144 -10.24 3.47 -0.20
N HIS A 145 -9.94 2.82 0.94
CA HIS A 145 -10.35 3.31 2.25
C HIS A 145 -9.71 4.66 2.58
N MET A 146 -8.40 4.82 2.33
CA MET A 146 -7.71 6.10 2.53
C MET A 146 -8.28 7.21 1.64
N ILE A 147 -8.54 6.94 0.36
CA ILE A 147 -9.14 7.93 -0.56
C ILE A 147 -10.55 8.32 -0.09
N THR A 148 -11.31 7.39 0.48
CA THR A 148 -12.63 7.71 1.04
C THR A 148 -12.52 8.66 2.25
N VAL A 149 -11.46 8.55 3.05
CA VAL A 149 -11.19 9.43 4.20
C VAL A 149 -10.63 10.78 3.77
N ASN A 150 -9.68 10.80 2.81
CA ASN A 150 -9.01 12.01 2.34
C ASN A 150 -8.93 12.04 0.80
N PRO A 151 -10.06 12.32 0.10
CA PRO A 151 -10.07 12.33 -1.36
C PRO A 151 -9.21 13.46 -1.93
N ALA A 152 -9.08 14.59 -1.22
CA ALA A 152 -8.22 15.69 -1.62
C ALA A 152 -6.74 15.28 -1.74
N GLY A 153 -6.31 14.26 -0.97
CA GLY A 153 -4.93 13.79 -0.94
C GLY A 153 -4.44 13.12 -2.22
N VAL A 154 -5.35 12.64 -3.08
CA VAL A 154 -4.97 11.99 -4.36
C VAL A 154 -5.19 12.88 -5.58
N VAL A 155 -5.91 14.00 -5.47
CA VAL A 155 -6.28 14.87 -6.60
C VAL A 155 -5.09 15.23 -7.51
N PRO A 156 -3.92 15.67 -7.00
CA PRO A 156 -2.79 16.08 -7.86
C PRO A 156 -2.24 14.94 -8.72
N ASP A 157 -2.33 13.71 -8.23
CA ASP A 157 -1.75 12.51 -8.84
C ASP A 157 -2.82 11.49 -9.25
N PHE A 158 -4.07 11.93 -9.42
CA PHE A 158 -5.21 11.03 -9.65
C PHE A 158 -5.06 10.19 -10.92
N ILE A 159 -4.38 10.71 -11.94
CA ILE A 159 -4.04 9.94 -13.16
C ILE A 159 -3.20 8.69 -12.85
N PHE A 160 -2.30 8.75 -11.86
CA PHE A 160 -1.51 7.59 -11.44
C PHE A 160 -2.39 6.54 -10.78
N PHE A 161 -3.39 6.97 -9.99
CA PHE A 161 -4.37 6.06 -9.42
C PHE A 161 -5.20 5.39 -10.52
N CYS A 162 -5.70 6.16 -11.50
CA CYS A 162 -6.42 5.64 -12.67
C CYS A 162 -5.62 4.58 -13.44
N ASP A 163 -4.35 4.86 -13.70
CA ASP A 163 -3.44 3.92 -14.36
C ASP A 163 -3.16 2.66 -13.52
N ALA A 164 -3.03 2.80 -12.20
CA ALA A 164 -2.83 1.68 -11.29
C ALA A 164 -4.08 0.77 -11.21
N ILE A 165 -5.30 1.33 -11.12
CA ILE A 165 -6.53 0.52 -11.11
C ILE A 165 -6.82 -0.12 -12.47
N ALA A 166 -6.38 0.49 -13.57
CA ALA A 166 -6.47 -0.10 -14.90
C ALA A 166 -5.49 -1.27 -15.08
N SER A 167 -4.48 -1.43 -14.21
CA SER A 167 -3.58 -2.59 -14.28
C SER A 167 -4.25 -3.92 -13.93
N TRP A 168 -5.38 -3.89 -13.21
CA TRP A 168 -6.13 -5.08 -12.86
C TRP A 168 -6.71 -5.77 -14.09
N VAL A 169 -6.61 -7.10 -14.13
CA VAL A 169 -7.22 -7.94 -15.17
C VAL A 169 -8.57 -8.44 -14.69
N ASN A 170 -8.61 -9.05 -13.50
CA ASN A 170 -9.84 -9.61 -12.91
C ASN A 170 -9.96 -9.20 -11.43
N PRO A 171 -10.27 -7.93 -11.12
CA PRO A 171 -10.42 -7.50 -9.75
C PRO A 171 -11.62 -8.21 -9.08
N PRO A 172 -11.53 -8.55 -7.77
CA PRO A 172 -12.69 -8.99 -7.01
C PRO A 172 -13.88 -8.03 -7.14
N GLN A 173 -15.09 -8.56 -7.16
CA GLN A 173 -16.30 -7.76 -7.47
C GLN A 173 -16.50 -6.60 -6.49
N ASP A 174 -16.21 -6.81 -5.22
CA ASP A 174 -16.32 -5.80 -4.18
C ASP A 174 -15.22 -4.73 -4.29
N LEU A 175 -13.98 -5.11 -4.57
CA LEU A 175 -12.92 -4.14 -4.90
C LEU A 175 -13.28 -3.32 -6.15
N HIS A 176 -13.81 -3.96 -7.17
CA HIS A 176 -14.28 -3.30 -8.39
C HIS A 176 -15.33 -2.24 -8.08
N GLN A 177 -16.32 -2.56 -7.23
CA GLN A 177 -17.34 -1.60 -6.81
C GLN A 177 -16.76 -0.43 -6.00
N MET A 178 -15.77 -0.69 -5.14
CA MET A 178 -15.09 0.38 -4.39
C MET A 178 -14.40 1.36 -5.33
N ILE A 179 -13.64 0.84 -6.30
CA ILE A 179 -12.93 1.64 -7.30
C ILE A 179 -13.94 2.43 -8.15
N GLN A 180 -15.01 1.78 -8.60
CA GLN A 180 -16.06 2.43 -9.38
C GLN A 180 -16.70 3.60 -8.62
N LYS A 181 -17.01 3.43 -7.33
CA LYS A 181 -17.55 4.50 -6.48
C LYS A 181 -16.59 5.68 -6.36
N ILE A 182 -15.29 5.42 -6.21
CA ILE A 182 -14.27 6.48 -6.15
C ILE A 182 -14.25 7.26 -7.45
N LEU A 183 -14.15 6.58 -8.60
CA LEU A 183 -14.09 7.24 -9.91
C LEU A 183 -15.33 8.09 -10.18
N HIS A 184 -16.52 7.56 -9.90
CA HIS A 184 -17.76 8.31 -10.05
C HIS A 184 -17.83 9.49 -9.08
N GLY A 185 -17.36 9.32 -7.84
CA GLY A 185 -17.27 10.40 -6.86
C GLY A 185 -16.42 11.57 -7.36
N PHE A 186 -15.23 11.27 -7.92
CA PHE A 186 -14.38 12.29 -8.53
C PHE A 186 -15.04 12.95 -9.74
N LYS A 187 -15.65 12.17 -10.65
CA LYS A 187 -16.39 12.67 -11.82
C LYS A 187 -17.51 13.63 -11.40
N THR A 188 -18.30 13.28 -10.39
CA THR A 188 -19.37 14.14 -9.85
C THR A 188 -18.79 15.41 -9.22
N GLN A 189 -17.68 15.32 -8.50
CA GLN A 189 -17.07 16.46 -7.81
C GLN A 189 -16.48 17.50 -8.77
N VAL A 190 -15.80 17.07 -9.85
CA VAL A 190 -15.19 17.98 -10.82
C VAL A 190 -16.18 18.46 -11.89
N GLY A 191 -17.27 17.71 -12.10
CA GLY A 191 -18.28 17.95 -13.12
C GLY A 191 -17.89 17.39 -14.50
N GLU A 192 -18.90 17.11 -15.33
CA GLU A 192 -18.74 16.44 -16.64
C GLU A 192 -17.71 17.10 -17.57
N GLU A 193 -17.70 18.43 -17.66
CA GLU A 193 -16.80 19.13 -18.58
C GLU A 193 -15.33 19.02 -18.13
N ASN A 194 -15.05 19.21 -16.84
CA ASN A 194 -13.69 19.07 -16.31
C ASN A 194 -13.25 17.61 -16.31
N TRP A 195 -14.16 16.67 -16.05
CA TRP A 195 -13.89 15.24 -16.14
C TRP A 195 -13.48 14.85 -17.55
N ARG A 196 -14.21 15.30 -18.58
CA ARG A 196 -13.85 15.07 -19.98
C ARG A 196 -12.45 15.63 -20.30
N ARG A 197 -12.18 16.89 -19.95
CA ARG A 197 -10.86 17.51 -20.14
C ARG A 197 -9.73 16.77 -19.41
N PHE A 198 -10.03 16.12 -18.29
CA PHE A 198 -9.09 15.31 -17.55
C PHE A 198 -8.85 13.96 -18.23
N VAL A 199 -9.91 13.26 -18.66
CA VAL A 199 -9.81 11.99 -19.40
C VAL A 199 -9.15 12.18 -20.77
N ASP A 200 -9.32 13.33 -21.42
CA ASP A 200 -8.67 13.66 -22.70
C ASP A 200 -7.13 13.70 -22.59
N GLN A 201 -6.58 13.83 -21.37
CA GLN A 201 -5.13 13.78 -21.12
C GLN A 201 -4.60 12.36 -21.00
N PHE A 202 -5.48 11.35 -20.93
CA PHE A 202 -5.08 9.96 -20.75
C PHE A 202 -4.56 9.37 -22.06
N PRO A 203 -3.60 8.43 -21.99
CA PRO A 203 -3.28 7.58 -23.13
C PRO A 203 -4.54 6.83 -23.62
N PRO A 204 -4.75 6.65 -24.94
CA PRO A 204 -5.97 6.01 -25.46
C PRO A 204 -6.26 4.64 -24.85
N THR A 205 -5.22 3.82 -24.65
CA THR A 205 -5.33 2.49 -24.05
C THR A 205 -5.79 2.52 -22.59
N LEU A 206 -5.46 3.57 -21.84
CA LEU A 206 -5.92 3.77 -20.47
C LEU A 206 -7.41 4.11 -20.46
N SER A 207 -7.82 5.08 -21.30
CA SER A 207 -9.23 5.49 -21.40
C SER A 207 -10.13 4.34 -21.79
N GLU A 208 -9.78 3.59 -22.84
CA GLU A 208 -10.53 2.41 -23.28
C GLU A 208 -10.70 1.39 -22.16
N ARG A 209 -9.63 1.14 -21.39
CA ARG A 209 -9.66 0.17 -20.29
C ARG A 209 -10.52 0.64 -19.12
N LEU A 210 -10.45 1.92 -18.77
CA LEU A 210 -11.29 2.50 -17.71
C LEU A 210 -12.78 2.53 -18.09
N VAL A 211 -13.11 2.81 -19.35
CA VAL A 211 -14.48 2.73 -19.86
C VAL A 211 -14.97 1.27 -19.80
N ALA A 212 -14.19 0.33 -20.31
CA ALA A 212 -14.56 -1.08 -20.36
C ALA A 212 -14.74 -1.70 -18.96
N MET A 213 -13.89 -1.33 -18.01
CA MET A 213 -13.96 -1.85 -16.65
C MET A 213 -15.00 -1.12 -15.81
N TYR A 214 -14.96 0.21 -15.75
CA TYR A 214 -15.68 0.97 -14.72
C TYR A 214 -16.79 1.87 -15.27
N SER A 215 -17.00 1.90 -16.60
CA SER A 215 -18.06 2.69 -17.26
C SER A 215 -17.97 4.21 -17.01
N ILE A 216 -16.77 4.76 -16.95
CA ILE A 216 -16.52 6.21 -16.69
C ILE A 216 -16.19 7.05 -17.90
#